data_AF-A0AAN0LYC2-F1
#
_entry.id   AF-A0AAN0LYC2-F1
#
_cell.length_a   1.000
_cell.length_b   1.000
_cell.length_c   1.000
_cell.angle_alpha   90.00
_cell.angle_beta   90.00
_cell.angle_gamma   90.00
#
_symmetry.space_group_name_H-M   'P 1'
#
loop_
_entity.id
_entity.type
_entity.pdbx_description
1 polymer ?
#
loop_
_entity_poly.entity_id
_entity_poly.type
_entity_poly.pdbx_seq_one_letter_code
_entity_poly.pdbx_strand_id
1 'polypeptide(L)'
;MIHTTLPMNVAKRASSPLWVSIEIPESTKPGIYTGTIQLNDDSMTESIELAYSFEVRDLVVPDLNSTEAYDFGMDIWQYPYTSARYYGIEEADLFGPYHMEVLTNQLKSYKESGGDTITVTIVEDPWNQQTTDKYPSMIKWTKSVDGTMTFDYEHFDKYVELAMSLGIDRHIKSFSMIPWENRIFYFDEAQGKEVQVKPAPVPSFGINFGMNFWSVMSII
;
A
#
# COMPACT_ATOMS: atom_id res chain seq x y z
N MET A 1 12.58 5.87 6.69
CA MET A 1 12.20 5.73 8.11
C MET A 1 11.76 7.11 8.59
N ILE A 2 10.48 7.29 8.98
CA ILE A 2 9.93 8.60 9.41
C ILE A 2 10.27 8.88 10.88
N HIS A 3 10.79 7.87 11.58
CA HIS A 3 11.26 7.97 12.96
C HIS A 3 12.78 8.00 12.95
N THR A 4 13.35 8.92 13.71
CA THR A 4 14.77 8.99 13.97
C THR A 4 14.99 8.77 15.47
N THR A 5 15.99 7.98 15.81
CA THR A 5 16.49 7.84 17.17
C THR A 5 17.69 8.76 17.43
N LEU A 6 18.04 9.60 16.45
CA LEU A 6 19.14 10.55 16.56
C LEU A 6 18.75 11.73 17.47
N PRO A 7 19.72 12.33 18.17
CA PRO A 7 19.51 13.59 18.89
C PRO A 7 18.93 14.67 17.97
N MET A 8 18.14 15.56 18.55
CA MET A 8 17.43 16.57 17.79
C MET A 8 17.56 17.94 18.46
N ASN A 9 17.85 18.95 17.63
CA ASN A 9 17.97 20.33 18.09
C ASN A 9 16.60 20.98 18.23
N VAL A 10 16.29 21.52 19.42
CA VAL A 10 15.05 22.26 19.69
C VAL A 10 15.34 23.75 19.70
N ALA A 11 14.71 24.50 18.80
CA ALA A 11 14.90 25.94 18.71
C ALA A 11 14.32 26.68 19.94
N LYS A 12 14.85 27.87 20.21
CA LYS A 12 14.36 28.73 21.30
C LYS A 12 12.87 29.03 21.12
N ARG A 13 12.06 28.84 22.18
CA ARG A 13 10.59 29.00 22.18
C ARG A 13 9.85 28.04 21.24
N ALA A 14 10.44 26.87 20.97
CA ALA A 14 9.77 25.76 20.31
C ALA A 14 9.52 24.61 21.30
N SER A 15 8.55 23.76 20.97
CA SER A 15 8.30 22.50 21.65
C SER A 15 8.53 21.35 20.68
N SER A 16 9.13 20.25 21.14
CA SER A 16 9.16 19.02 20.37
C SER A 16 8.63 17.84 21.18
N PRO A 17 7.55 17.20 20.73
CA PRO A 17 7.07 15.98 21.35
C PRO A 17 8.00 14.80 21.05
N LEU A 18 8.02 13.82 21.94
CA LEU A 18 8.71 12.54 21.77
C LEU A 18 7.67 11.41 21.75
N TRP A 19 7.84 10.46 20.84
CA TRP A 19 7.05 9.24 20.79
C TRP A 19 7.85 8.08 21.40
N VAL A 20 7.22 7.32 22.30
CA VAL A 20 7.84 6.16 22.94
C VAL A 20 6.94 4.95 22.71
N SER A 21 7.46 3.96 22.00
CA SER A 21 6.80 2.66 21.81
C SER A 21 7.48 1.62 22.70
N ILE A 22 6.69 0.83 23.41
CA ILE A 22 7.18 -0.29 24.23
C ILE A 22 6.60 -1.58 23.64
N GLU A 23 7.44 -2.38 23.01
CA GLU A 23 7.06 -3.71 22.51
C GLU A 23 7.21 -4.72 23.66
N ILE A 24 6.13 -5.45 23.94
CA ILE A 24 6.10 -6.46 25.01
C ILE A 24 6.19 -7.85 24.36
N PRO A 25 7.31 -8.58 24.51
CA PRO A 25 7.43 -9.93 24.00
C PRO A 25 6.37 -10.87 24.60
N GLU A 26 5.86 -11.82 23.82
CA GLU A 26 4.85 -12.80 24.28
C GLU A 26 5.30 -13.61 25.51
N SER A 27 6.61 -13.82 25.65
CA SER A 27 7.20 -14.56 26.79
C SER A 27 7.34 -13.74 28.08
N THR A 28 6.90 -12.47 28.07
CA THR A 28 6.99 -11.58 29.22
C THR A 28 6.06 -12.05 30.34
N LYS A 29 6.59 -12.15 31.56
CA LYS A 29 5.80 -12.60 32.71
C LYS A 29 4.83 -11.51 33.17
N PRO A 30 3.64 -11.87 33.67
CA PRO A 30 2.73 -10.91 34.26
C PRO A 30 3.35 -10.20 35.46
N GLY A 31 3.06 -8.91 35.61
CA GLY A 31 3.57 -8.10 36.72
C GLY A 31 3.66 -6.61 36.40
N ILE A 32 4.04 -5.84 37.41
CA ILE A 32 4.30 -4.41 37.27
C ILE A 32 5.78 -4.22 36.94
N TYR A 33 6.04 -3.63 35.77
CA TYR A 33 7.37 -3.24 35.32
C TYR A 33 7.55 -1.75 35.55
N THR A 34 8.72 -1.36 36.04
CA THR A 34 9.11 0.03 36.28
C THR A 34 10.38 0.33 35.53
N GLY A 35 10.48 1.54 34.99
CA GLY A 35 11.69 2.02 34.32
C GLY A 35 11.78 3.53 34.38
N THR A 36 12.87 4.05 33.81
CA THR A 36 13.13 5.49 33.74
C THR A 36 13.51 5.84 32.32
N ILE A 37 12.85 6.86 31.76
CA ILE A 37 13.27 7.49 30.51
C ILE A 37 14.16 8.68 30.89
N GLN A 38 15.39 8.67 30.38
CA GLN A 38 16.35 9.75 30.63
C GLN A 38 16.41 10.68 29.41
N LEU A 39 16.19 11.97 29.65
CA LEU A 39 16.32 13.02 28.65
C LEU A 39 17.62 13.80 28.92
N ASN A 40 18.51 13.79 27.93
CA ASN A 40 19.82 14.42 28.00
C ASN A 40 19.94 15.50 26.93
N ASP A 41 20.63 16.58 27.27
CA ASP A 41 21.02 17.68 26.38
C ASP A 41 22.45 18.07 26.76
N ASP A 42 23.31 18.30 25.77
CA ASP A 42 24.72 18.67 25.98
C ASP A 42 24.89 19.95 26.83
N SER A 43 23.86 20.80 26.86
CA SER A 43 23.82 22.03 27.66
C SER A 43 23.32 21.83 29.09
N MET A 44 22.79 20.65 29.43
CA MET A 44 22.27 20.33 30.75
C MET A 44 23.35 19.74 31.66
N THR A 45 23.38 20.18 32.92
CA THR A 45 24.29 19.64 33.94
C THR A 45 23.73 18.39 34.61
N GLU A 46 22.42 18.15 34.51
CA GLU A 46 21.71 17.00 35.08
C GLU A 46 20.68 16.47 34.07
N SER A 47 20.52 15.15 34.01
CA SER A 47 19.51 14.50 33.19
C SER A 47 18.11 14.72 33.76
N ILE A 48 17.10 14.88 32.90
CA ILE A 48 15.71 14.78 33.35
C ILE A 48 15.32 13.30 33.35
N GLU A 49 14.93 12.81 34.52
CA GLU A 49 14.45 11.44 34.69
C GLU A 49 12.92 11.42 34.74
N LEU A 50 12.31 10.68 33.80
CA LEU A 50 10.88 10.41 33.78
C LEU A 50 10.65 8.97 34.22
N ALA A 51 10.24 8.78 35.47
CA ALA A 51 9.84 7.48 35.97
C ALA A 51 8.55 7.02 35.27
N TYR A 52 8.50 5.75 34.87
CA TYR A 52 7.35 5.15 34.22
C TYR A 52 7.10 3.74 34.73
N SER A 53 5.84 3.31 34.71
CA SER A 53 5.45 1.95 35.05
C SER A 53 4.33 1.46 34.17
N PHE A 54 4.35 0.16 33.83
CA PHE A 54 3.27 -0.50 33.11
C PHE A 54 3.00 -1.87 33.72
N GLU A 55 1.76 -2.34 33.62
CA GLU A 55 1.34 -3.66 34.08
C GLU A 55 1.20 -4.60 32.89
N VAL A 56 1.95 -5.70 32.89
CA VAL A 56 1.74 -6.82 31.99
C VAL A 56 0.71 -7.75 32.63
N ARG A 57 -0.44 -7.91 31.98
CA ARG A 57 -1.51 -8.82 32.40
C ARG A 57 -1.17 -10.26 31.98
N ASP A 58 -1.77 -11.24 32.65
CA ASP A 58 -1.68 -12.65 32.29
C ASP A 58 -2.62 -13.00 31.12
N LEU A 59 -2.42 -12.30 30.00
CA LEU A 59 -3.15 -12.44 28.76
C LEU A 59 -2.19 -12.20 27.59
N VAL A 60 -2.24 -13.07 26.60
CA VAL A 60 -1.48 -12.92 25.36
C VAL A 60 -2.38 -12.26 24.32
N VAL A 61 -1.91 -11.17 23.73
CA VAL A 61 -2.59 -10.54 22.59
C VAL A 61 -2.44 -11.49 21.38
N PRO A 62 -3.52 -11.83 20.67
CA PRO A 62 -3.41 -12.68 19.49
C PRO A 62 -2.47 -12.07 18.45
N ASP A 63 -1.62 -12.90 17.85
CA ASP A 63 -0.84 -12.48 16.69
C ASP A 63 -1.80 -12.20 15.52
N LEU A 64 -1.84 -10.93 15.09
CA LEU A 64 -2.66 -10.46 13.97
C LEU A 64 -2.30 -11.14 12.65
N ASN A 65 -1.12 -11.77 12.57
CA ASN A 65 -0.67 -12.52 11.40
C ASN A 65 -0.95 -14.01 11.49
N SER A 66 -1.47 -14.49 12.62
CA SER A 66 -1.85 -15.90 12.78
C SER A 66 -3.13 -16.22 12.01
N THR A 67 -3.25 -17.46 11.55
CA THR A 67 -4.47 -17.99 10.91
C THR A 67 -5.66 -18.06 11.87
N GLU A 68 -5.47 -17.81 13.16
CA GLU A 68 -6.54 -17.78 14.17
C GLU A 68 -7.13 -16.37 14.34
N ALA A 69 -6.43 -15.31 13.93
CA ALA A 69 -6.89 -13.92 13.98
C ALA A 69 -7.85 -13.53 12.83
N TYR A 70 -8.38 -14.51 12.08
CA TYR A 70 -9.14 -14.36 10.84
C TYR A 70 -10.36 -13.43 10.90
N ASP A 71 -10.86 -13.11 12.09
CA ASP A 71 -12.01 -12.22 12.28
C ASP A 71 -11.70 -10.74 12.02
N PHE A 72 -10.42 -10.34 12.09
CA PHE A 72 -10.00 -8.98 11.77
C PHE A 72 -9.30 -8.93 10.41
N GLY A 73 -9.72 -7.99 9.57
CA GLY A 73 -9.07 -7.67 8.30
C GLY A 73 -9.07 -6.17 8.09
N MET A 74 -7.91 -5.62 7.71
CA MET A 74 -7.75 -4.19 7.47
C MET A 74 -7.51 -3.94 5.98
N ASP A 75 -8.35 -3.10 5.38
CA ASP A 75 -8.27 -2.66 3.98
C ASP A 75 -7.98 -1.16 3.93
N ILE A 76 -6.70 -0.80 3.74
CA ILE A 76 -6.24 0.57 3.49
C ILE A 76 -5.66 0.63 2.10
N TRP A 77 -6.32 1.35 1.19
CA TRP A 77 -5.95 1.34 -0.23
C TRP A 77 -4.56 1.90 -0.46
N GLN A 78 -3.68 1.08 -1.01
CA GLN A 78 -2.29 1.43 -1.31
C GLN A 78 -2.18 2.11 -2.68
N TYR A 79 -1.23 3.03 -2.83
CA TYR A 79 -1.00 3.83 -4.04
C TYR A 79 0.50 3.78 -4.43
N PRO A 80 0.98 2.72 -5.09
CA PRO A 80 2.40 2.55 -5.39
C PRO A 80 2.94 3.65 -6.32
N TYR A 81 2.14 4.12 -7.28
CA TYR A 81 2.54 5.21 -8.18
C TYR A 81 2.77 6.56 -7.46
N THR A 82 2.05 6.82 -6.36
CA THR A 82 2.32 8.00 -5.51
C THR A 82 3.68 7.90 -4.84
N SER A 83 4.07 6.70 -4.40
CA SER A 83 5.41 6.45 -3.85
C SER A 83 6.48 6.71 -4.90
N ALA A 84 6.31 6.22 -6.13
CA ALA A 84 7.21 6.51 -7.23
C ALA A 84 7.42 8.03 -7.43
N ARG A 85 6.34 8.81 -7.52
CA ARG A 85 6.42 10.28 -7.65
C ARG A 85 7.15 10.91 -6.47
N TYR A 86 6.82 10.53 -5.24
CA TYR A 86 7.44 11.11 -4.04
C TYR A 86 8.96 10.86 -3.97
N TYR A 87 9.39 9.66 -4.37
CA TYR A 87 10.80 9.26 -4.36
C TYR A 87 11.55 9.60 -5.66
N GLY A 88 10.91 10.29 -6.62
CA GLY A 88 11.53 10.69 -7.89
C GLY A 88 11.87 9.52 -8.80
N ILE A 89 11.04 8.47 -8.78
CA ILE A 89 11.19 7.29 -9.64
C ILE A 89 10.51 7.57 -10.96
N GLU A 90 11.28 7.50 -12.05
CA GLU A 90 10.83 7.74 -13.41
C GLU A 90 9.96 6.58 -13.93
N GLU A 91 9.19 6.84 -14.99
CA GLU A 91 8.25 5.86 -15.57
C GLU A 91 8.93 4.55 -15.97
N ALA A 92 10.12 4.63 -16.57
CA ALA A 92 10.90 3.46 -17.01
C ALA A 92 11.42 2.59 -15.85
N ASP A 93 11.45 3.13 -14.63
CA ASP A 93 11.95 2.47 -13.43
C ASP A 93 10.81 2.03 -12.49
N LEU A 94 9.55 2.20 -12.90
CA LEU A 94 8.40 1.74 -12.14
C LEU A 94 8.48 0.23 -11.92
N PHE A 95 8.40 -0.16 -10.65
CA PHE A 95 8.53 -1.56 -10.20
C PHE A 95 9.91 -2.17 -10.52
N GLY A 96 10.91 -1.33 -10.81
CA GLY A 96 12.31 -1.69 -10.76
C GLY A 96 12.83 -1.83 -9.32
N PRO A 97 14.09 -2.23 -9.13
CA PRO A 97 14.63 -2.61 -7.80
C PRO A 97 14.42 -1.55 -6.71
N TYR A 98 14.65 -0.27 -7.01
CA TYR A 98 14.48 0.81 -6.04
C TYR A 98 13.02 1.05 -5.69
N HIS A 99 12.10 1.00 -6.67
CA HIS A 99 10.67 1.11 -6.38
C HIS A 99 10.20 -0.05 -5.51
N MET A 100 10.64 -1.27 -5.81
CA MET A 100 10.29 -2.47 -5.05
C MET A 100 10.79 -2.39 -3.60
N GLU A 101 11.97 -1.82 -3.35
CA GLU A 101 12.48 -1.58 -1.99
C GLU A 101 11.59 -0.59 -1.21
N VAL A 102 11.21 0.53 -1.84
CA VAL A 102 10.30 1.52 -1.25
C VAL A 102 8.96 0.86 -0.89
N LEU A 103 8.36 0.13 -1.84
CA LEU A 103 7.09 -0.55 -1.64
C LEU A 103 7.18 -1.63 -0.57
N THR A 104 8.28 -2.39 -0.52
CA THR A 104 8.52 -3.41 0.52
C THR A 104 8.42 -2.80 1.91
N ASN A 105 9.10 -1.66 2.13
CA ASN A 105 9.10 -1.00 3.44
C ASN A 105 7.70 -0.51 3.84
N GLN A 106 6.93 0.02 2.89
CA GLN A 106 5.57 0.51 3.15
C GLN A 106 4.59 -0.65 3.40
N LEU A 107 4.66 -1.71 2.60
CA LEU A 107 3.79 -2.88 2.71
C LEU A 107 4.07 -3.68 3.98
N LYS A 108 5.33 -3.75 4.44
CA LYS A 108 5.65 -4.35 5.74
C LYS A 108 4.93 -3.64 6.90
N SER A 109 4.99 -2.30 6.95
CA SER A 109 4.28 -1.54 7.98
C SER A 109 2.76 -1.74 7.92
N TYR A 110 2.20 -1.84 6.70
CA TYR A 110 0.79 -2.16 6.52
C TYR A 110 0.44 -3.57 7.03
N LYS A 111 1.27 -4.57 6.71
CA LYS A 111 1.09 -5.95 7.18
C LYS A 111 1.20 -6.06 8.70
N GLU A 112 2.22 -5.47 9.30
CA GLU A 112 2.43 -5.42 10.76
C GLU A 112 1.25 -4.79 11.50
N SER A 113 0.50 -3.91 10.83
CA SER A 113 -0.72 -3.29 11.36
C SER A 113 -1.99 -4.13 11.14
N GLY A 114 -1.89 -5.33 10.58
CA GLY A 114 -3.02 -6.23 10.28
C GLY A 114 -3.59 -6.10 8.86
N GLY A 115 -2.85 -5.47 7.94
CA GLY A 115 -3.24 -5.34 6.54
C GLY A 115 -3.25 -6.68 5.81
N ASP A 116 -4.35 -6.99 5.12
CA ASP A 116 -4.55 -8.29 4.46
C ASP A 116 -5.07 -8.21 3.01
N THR A 117 -5.37 -6.99 2.55
CA THR A 117 -5.95 -6.73 1.23
C THR A 117 -4.97 -5.97 0.34
N ILE A 118 -4.74 -6.49 -0.88
CA ILE A 118 -3.95 -5.85 -1.94
C ILE A 118 -4.88 -5.00 -2.81
N THR A 119 -4.60 -3.70 -2.94
CA THR A 119 -5.33 -2.81 -3.85
C THR A 119 -4.64 -2.73 -5.20
N VAL A 120 -5.38 -3.03 -6.28
CA VAL A 120 -4.84 -2.98 -7.64
C VAL A 120 -5.78 -2.21 -8.57
N THR A 121 -5.20 -1.51 -9.55
CA THR A 121 -5.96 -0.83 -10.61
C THR A 121 -5.88 -1.61 -11.91
N ILE A 122 -7.04 -2.02 -12.42
CA ILE A 122 -7.16 -2.80 -13.66
C ILE A 122 -7.57 -1.95 -14.86
N VAL A 123 -7.90 -0.68 -14.63
CA VAL A 123 -8.20 0.35 -15.63
C VAL A 123 -7.49 1.64 -15.26
N GLU A 124 -7.29 2.51 -16.25
CA GLU A 124 -6.61 3.79 -16.05
C GLU A 124 -7.48 4.75 -15.22
N ASP A 125 -6.94 5.21 -14.11
CA ASP A 125 -7.52 6.24 -13.24
C ASP A 125 -9.00 6.03 -12.88
N PRO A 126 -9.32 4.92 -12.17
CA PRO A 126 -10.70 4.54 -11.91
C PRO A 126 -11.47 5.53 -11.04
N TRP A 127 -10.77 6.46 -10.38
CA TRP A 127 -11.34 7.50 -9.51
C TRP A 127 -11.18 8.93 -10.06
N ASN A 128 -10.89 9.12 -11.34
CA ASN A 128 -10.84 10.45 -11.97
C ASN A 128 -9.92 11.44 -11.25
N GLN A 129 -8.71 11.02 -10.87
CA GLN A 129 -7.72 11.85 -10.19
C GLN A 129 -8.30 12.59 -8.97
N GLN A 130 -9.12 11.89 -8.18
CA GLN A 130 -9.65 12.42 -6.92
C GLN A 130 -8.52 12.75 -5.92
N THR A 131 -7.38 12.07 -6.03
CA THR A 131 -6.16 12.28 -5.24
C THR A 131 -5.17 13.20 -5.96
N THR A 132 -4.15 13.68 -5.25
CA THR A 132 -3.08 14.53 -5.83
C THR A 132 -2.45 13.88 -7.05
N ASP A 133 -2.10 12.59 -6.94
CA ASP A 133 -1.59 11.81 -8.05
C ASP A 133 -2.75 11.04 -8.71
N LYS A 134 -2.69 10.96 -10.04
CA LYS A 134 -3.51 10.02 -10.82
C LYS A 134 -3.16 8.59 -10.38
N TYR A 135 -4.10 7.65 -10.50
CA TYR A 135 -3.81 6.23 -10.29
C TYR A 135 -3.76 5.47 -11.64
N PRO A 136 -2.58 5.31 -12.25
CA PRO A 136 -2.43 4.56 -13.50
C PRO A 136 -2.94 3.12 -13.38
N SER A 137 -3.32 2.54 -14.52
CA SER A 137 -3.62 1.12 -14.60
C SER A 137 -2.35 0.29 -14.40
N MET A 138 -2.44 -0.73 -13.54
CA MET A 138 -1.42 -1.78 -13.41
C MET A 138 -1.49 -2.80 -14.55
N ILE A 139 -2.63 -2.87 -15.24
CA ILE A 139 -2.80 -3.69 -16.44
C ILE A 139 -2.86 -2.74 -17.64
N LYS A 140 -1.92 -2.82 -18.60
CA LYS A 140 -1.96 -1.98 -19.81
C LYS A 140 -2.80 -2.64 -20.89
N TRP A 141 -3.70 -1.88 -21.51
CA TRP A 141 -4.65 -2.37 -22.49
C TRP A 141 -4.23 -1.84 -23.86
N THR A 142 -4.03 -2.74 -24.82
CA THR A 142 -3.64 -2.37 -26.18
C THR A 142 -4.60 -3.00 -27.17
N LYS A 143 -5.14 -2.17 -28.07
CA LYS A 143 -5.92 -2.62 -29.20
C LYS A 143 -5.02 -2.67 -30.43
N SER A 144 -4.76 -3.88 -30.92
CA SER A 144 -3.97 -4.09 -32.12
C SER A 144 -4.69 -3.64 -33.39
N VAL A 145 -3.94 -3.45 -34.47
CA VAL A 145 -4.45 -3.00 -35.78
C VAL A 145 -5.56 -3.92 -36.33
N ASP A 146 -5.51 -5.21 -36.02
CA ASP A 146 -6.50 -6.21 -36.41
C ASP A 146 -7.78 -6.20 -35.53
N GLY A 147 -7.81 -5.36 -34.49
CA GLY A 147 -8.92 -5.21 -33.55
C GLY A 147 -8.82 -6.08 -32.30
N THR A 148 -7.79 -6.93 -32.17
CA THR A 148 -7.55 -7.75 -30.98
C THR A 148 -7.19 -6.88 -29.78
N MET A 149 -7.66 -7.23 -28.58
CA MET A 149 -7.27 -6.59 -27.33
C MET A 149 -6.21 -7.45 -26.63
N THR A 150 -5.10 -6.84 -26.24
CA THR A 150 -4.04 -7.46 -25.44
C THR A 150 -3.90 -6.73 -24.11
N PHE A 151 -3.43 -7.46 -23.11
CA PHE A 151 -3.31 -7.00 -21.74
C PHE A 151 -1.91 -7.32 -21.23
N ASP A 152 -1.18 -6.30 -20.79
CA ASP A 152 0.12 -6.45 -20.15
C ASP A 152 -0.05 -6.30 -18.64
N TYR A 153 0.32 -7.35 -17.92
CA TYR A 153 0.16 -7.49 -16.47
C TYR A 153 1.45 -7.22 -15.70
N GLU A 154 2.54 -6.76 -16.34
CA GLU A 154 3.86 -6.67 -15.70
C GLU A 154 3.85 -5.90 -14.36
N HIS A 155 3.18 -4.75 -14.29
CA HIS A 155 3.07 -3.99 -13.04
C HIS A 155 2.18 -4.70 -12.01
N PHE A 156 1.08 -5.29 -12.47
CA PHE A 156 0.15 -6.03 -11.61
C PHE A 156 0.85 -7.23 -10.96
N ASP A 157 1.50 -8.07 -11.76
CA ASP A 157 2.16 -9.30 -11.31
C ASP A 157 3.26 -8.97 -10.31
N LYS A 158 4.18 -8.05 -10.64
CA LYS A 158 5.26 -7.63 -9.74
C LYS A 158 4.72 -7.12 -8.40
N TYR A 159 3.66 -6.30 -8.43
CA TYR A 159 3.11 -5.72 -7.22
C TYR A 159 2.39 -6.75 -6.33
N VAL A 160 1.57 -7.60 -6.94
CA VAL A 160 0.85 -8.66 -6.25
C VAL A 160 1.82 -9.69 -5.67
N GLU A 161 2.81 -10.14 -6.45
CA GLU A 161 3.85 -11.05 -5.98
C GLU A 161 4.62 -10.49 -4.78
N LEU A 162 4.98 -9.20 -4.83
CA LEU A 162 5.62 -8.54 -3.69
C LEU A 162 4.71 -8.55 -2.45
N ALA A 163 3.46 -8.12 -2.58
CA ALA A 163 2.54 -8.05 -1.45
C ALA A 163 2.27 -9.44 -0.84
N MET A 164 2.06 -10.46 -1.68
CA MET A 164 1.89 -11.84 -1.24
C MET A 164 3.15 -12.39 -0.58
N SER A 165 4.35 -12.06 -1.06
CA SER A 165 5.62 -12.47 -0.42
C SER A 165 5.79 -11.91 0.99
N LEU A 166 5.07 -10.82 1.31
CA LEU A 166 5.02 -10.20 2.63
C LEU A 166 3.84 -10.71 3.47
N GLY A 167 3.05 -11.66 2.99
CA GLY A 167 1.90 -12.25 3.69
C GLY A 167 0.61 -11.42 3.61
N ILE A 168 0.49 -10.51 2.64
CA ILE A 168 -0.75 -9.80 2.33
C ILE A 168 -1.44 -10.57 1.21
N ASP A 169 -2.19 -11.64 1.55
CA ASP A 169 -2.62 -12.65 0.58
C ASP A 169 -4.10 -13.06 0.72
N ARG A 170 -4.87 -12.37 1.58
CA ARG A 170 -6.27 -12.72 1.83
C ARG A 170 -7.19 -12.25 0.71
N HIS A 171 -6.97 -11.04 0.20
CA HIS A 171 -7.81 -10.44 -0.82
C HIS A 171 -6.98 -9.64 -1.85
N ILE A 172 -7.37 -9.73 -3.11
CA ILE A 172 -6.96 -8.80 -4.17
C ILE A 172 -8.19 -8.01 -4.59
N LYS A 173 -8.13 -6.69 -4.45
CA LYS A 173 -9.23 -5.77 -4.73
C LYS A 173 -8.95 -4.98 -6.00
N SER A 174 -9.58 -5.42 -7.08
CA SER A 174 -9.37 -4.91 -8.43
C SER A 174 -10.31 -3.75 -8.78
N PHE A 175 -9.75 -2.55 -8.91
CA PHE A 175 -10.48 -1.33 -9.23
C PHE A 175 -10.28 -0.90 -10.69
N SER A 176 -11.32 -0.69 -11.48
CA SER A 176 -12.71 -1.09 -11.26
C SER A 176 -13.37 -1.40 -12.59
N MET A 177 -14.33 -2.34 -12.58
CA MET A 177 -15.22 -2.56 -13.73
C MET A 177 -16.19 -1.40 -13.99
N ILE A 178 -16.43 -0.58 -12.96
CA ILE A 178 -17.30 0.59 -13.01
C ILE A 178 -16.44 1.78 -12.57
N PRO A 179 -15.48 2.22 -13.41
CA PRO A 179 -14.68 3.40 -13.10
C PRO A 179 -15.55 4.65 -13.21
N TRP A 180 -15.04 5.77 -12.72
CA TRP A 180 -15.71 7.05 -12.79
C TRP A 180 -16.14 7.38 -14.22
N GLU A 181 -17.42 7.76 -14.39
CA GLU A 181 -18.06 8.01 -15.69
C GLU A 181 -17.97 6.83 -16.70
N ASN A 182 -17.73 5.61 -16.23
CA ASN A 182 -17.47 4.42 -17.05
C ASN A 182 -16.35 4.65 -18.08
N ARG A 183 -15.35 5.49 -17.79
CA ARG A 183 -14.27 5.75 -18.73
C ARG A 183 -13.28 4.60 -18.72
N ILE A 184 -12.99 4.08 -19.90
CA ILE A 184 -11.94 3.10 -20.12
C ILE A 184 -10.95 3.70 -21.11
N PHE A 185 -9.67 3.51 -20.83
CA PHE A 185 -8.57 3.93 -21.68
C PHE A 185 -7.84 2.69 -22.19
N TYR A 186 -7.39 2.75 -23.44
CA TYR A 186 -6.50 1.75 -24.04
C TYR A 186 -5.63 2.43 -25.09
N PHE A 187 -4.45 1.87 -25.37
CA PHE A 187 -3.61 2.30 -26.48
C PHE A 187 -4.14 1.70 -27.80
N ASP A 188 -4.42 2.53 -28.79
CA ASP A 188 -4.88 2.08 -30.11
C ASP A 188 -3.68 2.11 -31.08
N GLU A 189 -3.20 0.93 -31.48
CA GLU A 189 -2.04 0.82 -32.37
C GLU A 189 -2.29 1.44 -33.75
N ALA A 190 -3.52 1.34 -34.27
CA ALA A 190 -3.87 1.92 -35.55
C ALA A 190 -3.84 3.46 -35.53
N GLN A 191 -4.07 4.06 -34.35
CA GLN A 191 -4.03 5.51 -34.15
C GLN A 191 -2.71 6.01 -33.52
N GLY A 192 -1.89 5.11 -32.98
CA GLY A 192 -0.63 5.44 -32.30
C GLY A 192 -0.80 6.29 -31.05
N LYS A 193 -1.94 6.17 -30.34
CA LYS A 193 -2.26 6.99 -29.16
C LYS A 193 -3.21 6.31 -28.20
N GLU A 194 -3.29 6.83 -26.98
CA GLU A 194 -4.34 6.47 -26.03
C GLU A 194 -5.72 6.97 -26.51
N VAL A 195 -6.73 6.12 -26.36
CA VAL A 195 -8.12 6.40 -26.69
C VAL A 195 -8.98 6.17 -25.45
N GLN A 196 -9.87 7.12 -25.17
CA GLN A 196 -10.89 7.00 -24.14
C GLN A 196 -12.22 6.57 -24.75
N VAL A 197 -12.88 5.59 -24.14
CA VAL A 197 -14.25 5.19 -24.42
C VAL A 197 -15.13 5.28 -23.17
N LYS A 198 -16.43 5.48 -23.35
CA LYS A 198 -17.44 5.49 -22.28
C LYS A 198 -18.53 4.47 -22.60
N PRO A 199 -18.36 3.19 -22.26
CA PRO A 199 -19.37 2.17 -22.51
C PRO A 199 -20.65 2.48 -21.71
N ALA A 200 -21.80 2.18 -22.30
CA ALA A 200 -23.07 2.26 -21.58
C ALA A 200 -23.13 1.21 -20.46
N PRO A 201 -23.68 1.52 -19.28
CA PRO A 201 -23.83 0.54 -18.21
C PRO A 201 -24.91 -0.52 -18.58
N VAL A 202 -24.45 -1.73 -18.98
CA VAL A 202 -25.12 -3.08 -19.07
C VAL A 202 -26.41 -3.24 -19.95
N PRO A 203 -26.79 -4.43 -20.51
CA PRO A 203 -26.24 -5.78 -20.34
C PRO A 203 -25.52 -6.41 -21.55
N SER A 204 -25.62 -5.93 -22.79
CA SER A 204 -25.08 -6.70 -23.95
C SER A 204 -23.63 -6.37 -24.33
N PHE A 205 -23.13 -5.16 -24.04
CA PHE A 205 -21.76 -4.76 -24.40
C PHE A 205 -20.75 -4.91 -23.24
N GLY A 206 -21.21 -4.69 -22.00
CA GLY A 206 -20.44 -4.97 -20.79
C GLY A 206 -20.15 -6.47 -20.61
N ILE A 207 -21.02 -7.34 -21.17
CA ILE A 207 -20.75 -8.77 -21.26
C ILE A 207 -19.62 -9.04 -22.26
N ASN A 208 -19.59 -8.53 -23.49
CA ASN A 208 -18.48 -8.88 -24.40
C ASN A 208 -17.13 -8.23 -24.04
N PHE A 209 -17.12 -6.98 -23.56
CA PHE A 209 -15.86 -6.31 -23.19
C PHE A 209 -15.35 -6.81 -21.82
N GLY A 210 -16.27 -6.94 -20.86
CA GLY A 210 -15.99 -7.56 -19.56
C GLY A 210 -15.64 -9.04 -19.69
N MET A 211 -16.35 -9.83 -20.50
CA MET A 211 -15.99 -11.23 -20.74
C MET A 211 -14.71 -11.38 -21.55
N ASN A 212 -14.28 -10.43 -22.41
CA ASN A 212 -12.94 -10.54 -23.01
C ASN A 212 -11.84 -10.34 -21.95
N PHE A 213 -12.04 -9.43 -21.00
CA PHE A 213 -11.13 -9.30 -19.85
C PHE A 213 -11.22 -10.52 -18.90
N TRP A 214 -12.42 -10.96 -18.54
CA TRP A 214 -12.65 -12.06 -17.59
C TRP A 214 -12.46 -13.46 -18.19
N SER A 215 -12.64 -13.67 -19.50
CA SER A 215 -12.29 -14.94 -20.16
C SER A 215 -10.78 -15.15 -20.21
N VAL A 216 -10.00 -14.07 -20.29
CA VAL A 216 -8.55 -14.10 -20.16
C VAL A 216 -8.14 -14.31 -18.69
N MET A 217 -8.82 -13.69 -17.72
CA MET A 217 -8.55 -13.94 -16.29
C MET A 217 -9.01 -15.32 -15.78
N SER A 218 -9.98 -15.98 -16.42
CA SER A 218 -10.47 -17.32 -16.02
C SER A 218 -9.50 -18.48 -16.36
N ILE A 219 -8.31 -18.16 -16.87
CA ILE A 219 -7.26 -19.11 -17.26
C ILE A 219 -6.09 -19.11 -16.25
N ILE A 220 -6.16 -18.27 -15.21
CA ILE A 220 -5.23 -18.23 -14.07
C ILE A 220 -5.96 -18.77 -12.84
#